data_AF-A0A0F2RXP4-F1
#
_entry.id   AF-A0A0F2RXP4-F1
#
_cell.length_a   1.000
_cell.length_b   1.000
_cell.length_c   1.000
_cell.angle_alpha   90.00
_cell.angle_beta   90.00
_cell.angle_gamma   90.00
#
_symmetry.space_group_name_H-M   'P 1'
#
loop_
_entity.id
_entity.type
_entity.pdbx_description
1 polymer ?
#
loop_
_entity_poly.entity_id
_entity_poly.type
_entity_poly.pdbx_seq_one_letter_code
_entity_poly.pdbx_strand_id
1 'polypeptide(L)' 'MNAPELNRWSPDEMLRLAASGVAKVDLLGPRGSTLCSMDEIAAMAAVCALHGVGPRLLSTPPSTGE' A
#
# COMPACT_ATOMS: atom_id res chain seq x y z
N MET A 1 -29.02 1.78 -12.25
CA MET A 1 -27.90 0.84 -12.50
C MET A 1 -26.72 1.35 -11.68
N ASN A 2 -26.39 0.70 -10.57
CA ASN A 2 -25.16 1.00 -9.84
C ASN A 2 -23.99 0.52 -10.70
N ALA A 3 -22.98 1.37 -10.92
CA ALA A 3 -21.76 0.94 -11.57
C ALA A 3 -21.17 -0.26 -10.81
N PRO A 4 -20.68 -1.31 -11.49
CA PRO A 4 -19.98 -2.39 -10.80
C PRO A 4 -18.83 -1.76 -10.02
N GLU A 5 -18.71 -2.07 -8.73
CA GLU A 5 -17.57 -1.60 -7.94
C GLU A 5 -16.30 -2.12 -8.62
N LEU A 6 -15.55 -1.22 -9.24
CA LEU A 6 -14.26 -1.47 -9.86
C LEU A 6 -13.19 -1.64 -8.77
N ASN A 7 -13.43 -2.56 -7.84
CA ASN A 7 -12.44 -2.93 -6.85
C ASN A 7 -11.43 -3.86 -7.54
N ARG A 8 -10.18 -3.38 -7.63
CA ARG A 8 -9.05 -4.10 -8.24
C ARG A 8 -8.83 -5.48 -7.60
N TRP A 9 -9.17 -5.62 -6.33
CA TRP A 9 -9.06 -6.85 -5.55
C TRP A 9 -10.23 -6.99 -4.57
N SER A 10 -10.48 -8.23 -4.16
CA SER A 10 -11.20 -8.47 -2.89
C SER A 10 -10.33 -8.06 -1.68
N PRO A 11 -10.91 -7.77 -0.50
CA PRO A 11 -10.14 -7.41 0.69
C PRO A 11 -9.08 -8.46 1.07
N ASP A 12 -9.44 -9.76 1.01
CA ASP A 12 -8.53 -10.86 1.34
C ASP A 12 -7.38 -11.01 0.33
N GLU A 13 -7.64 -10.73 -0.94
CA GLU A 13 -6.62 -10.76 -1.99
C GLU A 13 -5.64 -9.59 -1.85
N MET A 14 -6.15 -8.39 -1.59
CA MET A 14 -5.33 -7.22 -1.29
C MET A 14 -4.41 -7.48 -0.08
N LEU A 15 -4.95 -8.01 1.02
CA LEU A 15 -4.15 -8.34 2.21
C LEU A 15 -3.09 -9.41 1.93
N ARG A 16 -3.42 -10.44 1.14
CA ARG A 16 -2.45 -11.47 0.73
C ARG A 16 -1.31 -10.91 -0.11
N LEU A 17 -1.63 -10.07 -1.10
CA LEU A 17 -0.63 -9.40 -1.93
C LEU A 17 0.25 -8.47 -1.11
N ALA A 18 -0.35 -7.66 -0.23
CA ALA A 18 0.38 -6.75 0.64
C ALA A 18 1.33 -7.52 1.58
N ALA A 19 0.85 -8.58 2.23
CA ALA A 19 1.65 -9.40 3.13
C ALA A 19 2.82 -10.09 2.40
N SER A 20 2.60 -10.58 1.17
CA SER A 20 3.68 -11.13 0.33
C SER A 20 4.77 -10.10 0.04
N GLY A 21 4.38 -8.87 -0.36
CA GLY A 21 5.32 -7.76 -0.56
C GLY A 21 6.10 -7.40 0.71
N VAL A 22 5.42 -7.27 1.85
CA VAL A 22 6.03 -6.99 3.16
C VAL A 22 7.04 -8.07 3.52
N ALA A 23 6.70 -9.35 3.36
CA ALA A 23 7.61 -10.45 3.69
C ALA A 23 8.91 -10.40 2.87
N LYS A 24 8.86 -10.01 1.59
CA LYS A 24 10.06 -9.85 0.76
C LYS A 24 10.94 -8.73 1.30
N VAL A 25 10.36 -7.57 1.58
CA VAL A 25 11.08 -6.39 2.10
C VAL A 25 11.70 -6.68 3.46
N ASP A 26 10.96 -7.35 4.35
CA ASP A 26 11.42 -7.70 5.69
C ASP A 26 12.60 -8.68 5.65
N LEU A 27 12.47 -9.77 4.88
CA LEU A 27 13.49 -10.82 4.83
C LEU A 27 14.74 -10.44 4.04
N LEU A 28 14.61 -9.59 3.00
CA LEU A 28 15.68 -9.31 2.04
C LEU A 28 16.11 -7.83 2.01
N GLY A 29 15.53 -6.99 2.86
CA GLY A 29 15.85 -5.56 2.95
C GLY A 29 15.67 -4.82 1.61
N PRO A 30 16.64 -3.94 1.22
CA PRO A 30 16.57 -3.20 -0.04
C PRO A 30 16.47 -4.05 -1.30
N ARG A 31 16.90 -5.32 -1.25
CA ARG A 31 16.72 -6.25 -2.38
C ARG A 31 15.28 -6.75 -2.46
N GLY A 32 14.61 -6.91 -1.33
CA GLY A 32 13.21 -7.37 -1.28
C GLY A 32 12.26 -6.43 -2.01
N SER A 33 12.51 -5.12 -1.94
CA SER A 33 11.69 -4.12 -2.64
C SER A 33 11.78 -4.24 -4.16
N THR A 34 12.92 -4.65 -4.71
CA THR A 34 13.08 -4.84 -6.17
C THR A 34 12.43 -6.14 -6.68
N LEU A 35 12.10 -7.06 -5.78
CA LEU A 35 11.41 -8.32 -6.07
C LEU A 35 9.88 -8.22 -5.87
N CYS A 36 9.38 -7.06 -5.42
CA CYS A 36 7.96 -6.82 -5.31
C CYS A 36 7.35 -6.57 -6.69
N SER A 37 6.22 -7.21 -6.98
CA SER A 37 5.43 -6.89 -8.16
C SER A 37 4.70 -5.56 -7.97
N MET A 38 4.26 -4.96 -9.08
CA MET A 38 3.46 -3.73 -9.02
C MET A 38 2.12 -3.94 -8.28
N ASP A 39 1.55 -5.14 -8.33
CA ASP A 39 0.33 -5.47 -7.60
C ASP A 39 0.59 -5.54 -6.09
N GLU A 40 1.70 -6.13 -5.66
CA GLU A 40 2.08 -6.13 -4.24
C GLU A 40 2.33 -4.71 -3.74
N ILE A 41 3.02 -3.88 -4.53
CA ILE A 41 3.29 -2.48 -4.20
C ILE A 41 1.98 -1.69 -4.06
N ALA A 42 1.08 -1.82 -5.03
CA ALA A 42 -0.20 -1.12 -4.99
C ALA A 42 -1.12 -1.66 -3.88
N ALA A 43 -1.07 -2.95 -3.55
CA ALA A 43 -1.81 -3.52 -2.43
C ALA A 43 -1.27 -3.03 -1.07
N MET A 44 0.06 -2.94 -0.89
CA MET A 44 0.66 -2.32 0.30
C MET A 44 0.22 -0.86 0.45
N ALA A 45 0.22 -0.09 -0.64
CA ALA A 45 -0.26 1.29 -0.63
C ALA A 45 -1.76 1.40 -0.30
N ALA A 46 -2.59 0.50 -0.83
CA ALA A 46 -4.02 0.45 -0.53
C ALA A 46 -4.28 0.15 0.96
N VAL A 47 -3.54 -0.79 1.55
CA VAL A 47 -3.61 -1.07 2.99
C VAL A 47 -3.25 0.17 3.81
N CYS A 48 -2.15 0.86 3.47
CA CYS A 48 -1.80 2.12 4.14
C CYS A 48 -2.92 3.15 4.06
N ALA A 49 -3.51 3.34 2.87
CA ALA A 49 -4.61 4.29 2.67
C ALA A 49 -5.86 3.95 3.51
N LEU A 50 -6.21 2.67 3.62
CA LEU A 50 -7.33 2.22 4.48
C LEU A 50 -7.10 2.50 5.97
N HIS A 51 -5.84 2.56 6.39
CA HIS A 51 -5.45 2.95 7.75
C HIS A 51 -5.18 4.47 7.90
N GLY A 52 -5.52 5.28 6.90
CA GLY A 52 -5.30 6.73 6.92
C GLY A 52 -3.82 7.14 6.78
N VAL A 53 -2.94 6.20 6.40
CA VAL A 53 -1.52 6.45 6.16
C VAL A 53 -1.33 6.81 4.70
N GLY A 54 -1.32 8.10 4.41
CA GLY A 54 -1.01 8.65 3.10
C GLY A 54 0.44 9.16 3.02
N PRO A 55 0.98 9.34 1.80
CA PRO A 55 2.20 10.11 1.64
C PRO A 55 2.00 11.50 2.26
N ARG A 56 2.96 11.96 3.07
CA ARG A 56 3.05 13.39 3.38
C ARG A 56 3.31 14.12 2.06
N LEU A 57 2.33 14.89 1.61
CA LEU A 57 2.51 15.73 0.43
C LEU A 57 3.69 16.67 0.72
N LEU A 58 4.66 16.75 -0.20
CA LEU A 58 5.81 17.65 -0.08
C LEU A 58 5.39 19.13 0.03
N SER A 59 4.12 19.45 -0.27
CA SER A 59 3.52 20.78 -0.18
C SER A 59 2.77 21.07 1.12
N THR A 60 2.55 20.08 2.00
CA THR A 60 1.96 20.35 3.32
C THR A 60 3.07 20.84 4.27
N PRO A 61 3.03 22.10 4.74
CA PRO A 61 3.96 22.54 5.76
C PRO A 61 3.83 21.63 6.98
N PRO A 62 4.92 21.38 7.74
CA PRO A 62 4.82 20.65 9.00
C PRO A 62 3.73 21.33 9.82
N SER A 63 2.72 20.57 10.27
CA SER A 63 1.75 21.09 11.23
C SER A 63 2.56 21.62 12.41
N THR A 64 2.60 22.94 12.58
CA THR A 64 2.98 23.59 13.83
C THR A 64 1.92 23.17 14.84
N GLY A 65 2.13 22.00 15.43
CA GLY A 65 1.40 21.59 16.62
C GLY A 65 1.88 22.48 17.75
N GLU A 66 0.93 23.19 18.36
CA GLU A 66 1.02 23.65 19.76
C GLU A 66 1.24 22.47 20.72
#